data_AF-A0A973P002-F1
#
_entry.id   AF-A0A973P002-F1
#
_cell.length_a   1.000
_cell.length_b   1.000
_cell.length_c   1.000
_cell.angle_alpha   90.00
_cell.angle_beta   90.00
_cell.angle_gamma   90.00
#
_symmetry.space_group_name_H-M   'P 1'
#
loop_
_entity.id
_entity.type
_entity.pdbx_description
1 polymer ?
#
loop_
_entity_poly.entity_id
_entity_poly.type
_entity_poly.pdbx_seq_one_letter_code
_entity_poly.pdbx_strand_id
1 'polypeptide(L)'
;MRVGDTEPVMLRAVSRARWEQELKVSPVRVQWDPERTLAGATLDARSIQVGLSRHIVADCVEKWTTEIRDVTPTARKMADQLKEGRRDRAAEYLPQERPYDLPADIARRLYRV
;
A
#
# COMPACT_ATOMS: atom_id res chain seq x y z
N MET A 1 -28.18 -12.46 16.64
CA MET A 1 -27.06 -11.96 17.47
C MET A 1 -26.89 -10.49 17.15
N ARG A 2 -26.89 -9.62 18.16
CA ARG A 2 -27.18 -8.19 18.01
C ARG A 2 -26.14 -7.48 17.13
N VAL A 3 -26.65 -6.70 16.18
CA VAL A 3 -25.91 -5.64 15.47
C VAL A 3 -25.53 -4.62 16.54
N GLY A 4 -24.28 -4.66 16.97
CA GLY A 4 -23.73 -3.73 17.95
C GLY A 4 -23.34 -2.44 17.25
N ASP A 5 -24.12 -1.41 17.49
CA ASP A 5 -23.79 0.02 17.52
C ASP A 5 -22.35 0.38 17.10
N THR A 6 -22.15 0.55 15.80
CA THR A 6 -20.98 1.25 15.26
C THR A 6 -21.24 2.75 15.42
N GLU A 7 -20.70 3.33 16.49
CA GLU A 7 -20.58 4.78 16.65
C GLU A 7 -19.99 5.38 15.36
N PRO A 8 -20.65 6.38 14.73
CA PRO A 8 -20.15 6.96 13.49
C PRO A 8 -18.77 7.59 13.73
N VAL A 9 -17.78 7.18 12.94
CA VAL A 9 -16.46 7.81 12.92
C VAL A 9 -16.66 9.25 12.48
N MET A 10 -16.67 10.16 13.46
CA MET A 10 -16.71 11.59 13.22
C MET A 10 -15.47 11.98 12.42
N LEU A 11 -15.63 12.15 11.10
CA LEU A 11 -14.69 12.88 10.26
C LEU A 11 -14.48 14.24 10.93
N ARG A 12 -13.36 14.42 11.64
CA ARG A 12 -13.02 15.74 12.18
C ARG A 12 -12.90 16.67 10.99
N ALA A 13 -13.80 17.64 10.88
CA ALA A 13 -13.65 18.75 9.95
C ALA A 13 -12.43 19.58 10.41
N VAL A 14 -11.25 19.17 9.98
CA VAL A 14 -10.00 19.91 10.18
C VAL A 14 -9.99 21.03 9.14
N SER A 15 -9.72 22.26 9.55
CA SER A 15 -9.57 23.35 8.59
C SER A 15 -8.43 23.00 7.62
N ARG A 16 -8.58 23.34 6.34
CA ARG A 16 -7.53 23.10 5.31
C ARG A 16 -6.15 23.54 5.80
N ALA A 17 -6.05 24.72 6.41
CA ALA A 17 -4.80 25.26 6.93
C ALA A 17 -4.16 24.36 8.02
N ARG A 18 -4.97 23.82 8.92
CA ARG A 18 -4.49 22.92 9.98
C ARG A 18 -4.09 21.56 9.40
N TRP A 19 -4.86 21.01 8.45
CA TRP A 19 -4.48 19.79 7.74
C TRP A 19 -3.15 19.98 6.98
N GLU A 20 -2.96 21.10 6.28
CA GLU A 20 -1.71 21.41 5.57
C GLU A 20 -0.51 21.53 6.54
N GLN A 21 -0.71 22.13 7.71
CA GLN A 21 0.31 22.21 8.76
C GLN A 21 0.67 20.82 9.30
N GLU A 22 -0.34 20.02 9.69
CA GLU A 22 -0.15 18.65 10.18
C GLU A 22 0.53 17.78 9.11
N LEU A 23 0.14 17.94 7.83
CA LEU A 23 0.73 17.22 6.71
C LEU A 23 2.22 17.57 6.50
N LYS A 24 2.61 18.84 6.68
CA LYS A 24 4.00 19.30 6.55
C LYS A 24 4.91 18.69 7.62
N VAL A 25 4.41 18.54 8.84
CA VAL A 25 5.20 18.07 9.99
C VAL A 25 5.12 16.55 10.22
N SER A 26 4.20 15.86 9.54
CA SER A 26 4.04 14.41 9.68
C SER A 26 5.23 13.65 9.06
N PRO A 27 5.95 12.84 9.85
CA PRO A 27 7.09 12.07 9.36
C PRO A 27 6.68 10.90 8.46
N VAL A 28 5.44 10.41 8.64
CA VAL A 28 4.84 9.30 7.90
C VAL A 28 3.41 9.68 7.51
N ARG A 29 3.00 9.31 6.30
CA ARG A 29 1.66 9.49 5.75
C ARG A 29 1.11 8.15 5.30
N VAL A 30 -0.18 7.92 5.52
CA VAL A 30 -0.85 6.67 5.17
C VAL A 30 -2.02 6.99 4.25
N GLN A 31 -2.09 6.32 3.11
CA GLN A 31 -3.17 6.44 2.12
C GLN A 31 -3.65 5.04 1.72
N TRP A 32 -4.93 4.92 1.38
CA TRP A 32 -5.50 3.69 0.84
C TRP A 32 -5.62 3.80 -0.67
N ASP A 33 -4.90 2.94 -1.39
CA ASP A 33 -4.89 2.90 -2.85
C ASP A 33 -5.70 1.70 -3.38
N PRO A 34 -6.41 1.86 -4.51
CA PRO A 34 -7.15 0.77 -5.13
C PRO A 34 -6.20 -0.26 -5.74
N GLU A 35 -6.46 -1.55 -5.46
CA GLU A 35 -5.69 -2.63 -6.07
C GLU A 35 -6.23 -3.05 -7.44
N ARG A 36 -5.35 -3.68 -8.23
CA ARG A 36 -5.65 -4.07 -9.61
C ARG A 36 -5.22 -5.51 -9.89
N THR A 37 -5.99 -6.20 -10.73
CA THR A 37 -5.56 -7.49 -11.30
C THR A 37 -4.42 -7.26 -12.31
N LEU A 38 -3.74 -8.34 -12.71
CA LEU A 38 -2.77 -8.33 -13.82
C LEU A 38 -3.35 -7.77 -15.14
N ALA A 39 -4.68 -7.81 -15.31
CA ALA A 39 -5.37 -7.25 -16.47
C ALA A 39 -5.86 -5.81 -16.25
N GLY A 40 -5.55 -5.18 -15.11
CA GLY A 40 -5.94 -3.81 -14.78
C GLY A 40 -7.37 -3.64 -14.23
N ALA A 41 -8.08 -4.74 -13.96
CA ALA A 41 -9.41 -4.66 -13.34
C ALA A 41 -9.31 -4.28 -11.85
N THR A 42 -10.27 -3.53 -11.31
CA THR A 42 -10.31 -3.18 -9.88
C THR A 42 -10.45 -4.44 -9.01
N LEU A 43 -9.75 -4.49 -7.88
CA LEU A 43 -9.96 -5.47 -6.81
C LEU A 43 -10.70 -4.84 -5.62
N ASP A 44 -11.39 -5.65 -4.82
CA ASP A 44 -12.00 -5.21 -3.57
C ASP A 44 -10.94 -4.89 -2.51
N ALA A 45 -9.82 -5.61 -2.58
CA ALA A 45 -8.65 -5.31 -1.78
C ALA A 45 -8.16 -3.87 -2.02
N ARG A 46 -7.51 -3.33 -1.00
CA ARG A 46 -6.88 -2.02 -1.01
C ARG A 46 -5.48 -2.18 -0.45
N SER A 47 -4.54 -1.44 -1.01
CA SER A 47 -3.19 -1.36 -0.48
C SER A 47 -3.03 -0.11 0.36
N ILE A 48 -2.12 -0.20 1.32
CA ILE A 48 -1.70 0.94 2.09
C ILE A 48 -0.43 1.52 1.45
N GLN A 49 -0.50 2.77 1.02
CA GLN A 49 0.68 3.53 0.63
C GLN A 49 1.23 4.26 1.85
N VAL A 50 2.48 3.94 2.22
CA VAL A 50 3.20 4.60 3.31
C VAL A 50 4.18 5.63 2.74
N GLY A 51 3.81 6.91 2.81
CA GLY A 51 4.68 8.01 2.42
C GLY A 51 5.65 8.37 3.54
N LEU A 52 6.95 8.26 3.27
CA LEU A 52 8.01 8.61 4.22
C LEU A 52 8.51 10.04 3.97
N SER A 53 8.79 10.77 5.05
CA SER A 53 9.39 12.09 4.96
C SER A 53 10.85 12.05 4.50
N ARG A 54 11.36 13.18 4.00
CA ARG A 54 12.70 13.27 3.38
C ARG A 54 13.84 12.76 4.24
N HIS A 55 13.79 12.98 5.56
CA HIS A 55 14.85 12.52 6.46
C HIS A 55 14.88 10.99 6.58
N ILE A 56 13.71 10.34 6.64
CA ILE A 56 13.63 8.86 6.66
C ILE A 56 14.07 8.29 5.31
N VAL A 57 13.68 8.92 4.20
CA VAL A 57 14.07 8.47 2.86
C VAL A 57 15.60 8.47 2.70
N ALA A 58 16.31 9.46 3.24
CA ALA A 58 17.76 9.48 3.22
C ALA A 58 18.36 8.26 3.93
N ASP A 59 17.88 7.95 5.14
CA ASP A 59 18.31 6.74 5.87
C ASP A 59 17.96 5.44 5.11
N CYS A 60 16.76 5.36 4.51
CA CYS A 60 16.37 4.20 3.72
C CYS A 60 17.37 3.94 2.58
N VAL A 61 17.75 4.99 1.84
CA VAL A 61 18.62 4.88 0.68
C VAL A 61 20.07 4.61 1.10
N GLU A 62 20.58 5.39 2.05
CA GLU A 62 22.00 5.39 2.41
C GLU A 62 22.38 4.25 3.37
N LYS A 63 21.46 3.81 4.23
CA LYS A 63 21.78 2.91 5.35
C LYS A 63 21.02 1.60 5.35
N TRP A 64 19.81 1.55 4.79
CA TRP A 64 18.93 0.38 4.91
C TRP A 64 18.79 -0.43 3.61
N THR A 65 19.43 -0.03 2.51
CA THR A 65 19.46 -0.82 1.28
C THR A 65 20.24 -2.12 1.53
N THR A 66 19.55 -3.26 1.45
CA THR A 66 20.17 -4.59 1.64
C THR A 66 20.57 -5.24 0.32
N GLU A 67 19.79 -5.03 -0.75
CA GLU A 67 20.02 -5.59 -2.09
C GLU A 67 19.40 -4.66 -3.15
N ILE A 68 19.99 -4.61 -4.34
CA ILE A 68 19.36 -4.05 -5.55
C ILE A 68 19.27 -5.18 -6.59
N ARG A 69 18.06 -5.46 -7.06
CA ARG A 69 17.78 -6.52 -8.04
C ARG A 69 17.09 -5.94 -9.27
N ASP A 70 17.64 -6.24 -10.45
CA ASP A 70 16.97 -5.91 -11.70
C ASP A 70 15.84 -6.92 -11.99
N VAL A 71 14.60 -6.44 -11.92
CA VAL A 71 13.39 -7.22 -12.21
C VAL A 71 12.86 -6.96 -13.62
N THR A 72 13.53 -6.11 -14.43
CA THR A 72 13.12 -5.76 -15.79
C THR A 72 12.93 -7.00 -16.68
N PRO A 73 13.81 -8.02 -16.67
CA PRO A 73 13.61 -9.22 -17.48
C PRO A 73 12.34 -9.99 -17.09
N THR A 74 12.02 -10.06 -15.80
CA THR A 74 10.80 -10.69 -15.29
C THR A 74 9.56 -9.94 -15.72
N ALA A 75 9.55 -8.61 -15.57
CA ALA A 75 8.43 -7.76 -15.99
C ALA A 75 8.16 -7.88 -17.50
N ARG A 76 9.21 -7.93 -18.33
CA ARG A 76 9.07 -8.16 -19.78
C ARG A 76 8.45 -9.52 -20.09
N LYS A 77 8.94 -10.59 -19.46
CA LYS A 77 8.36 -11.93 -19.63
C LYS A 77 6.87 -11.94 -19.27
N MET A 78 6.49 -11.36 -18.13
CA MET A 78 5.08 -11.24 -17.73
C MET A 78 4.26 -10.50 -18.79
N ALA A 79 4.75 -9.35 -19.28
CA ALA A 79 4.08 -8.58 -20.31
C ALA A 79 3.87 -9.37 -21.61
N ASP A 80 4.86 -10.15 -22.05
CA ASP A 80 4.74 -10.98 -23.24
C ASP A 80 3.74 -12.13 -23.05
N GLN A 81 3.74 -12.80 -21.89
CA GLN A 81 2.73 -13.81 -21.54
C GLN A 81 1.31 -13.22 -21.56
N LEU A 82 1.13 -12.00 -21.05
CA LEU A 82 -0.17 -11.32 -21.05
C LEU A 82 -0.63 -10.95 -22.46
N LYS A 83 0.27 -10.46 -23.33
CA LYS A 83 -0.04 -10.17 -24.75
C LYS A 83 -0.51 -11.41 -25.49
N GLU A 84 0.06 -12.58 -25.17
CA GLU A 84 -0.30 -13.86 -25.75
C GLU A 84 -1.52 -14.53 -25.07
N GLY A 85 -2.18 -13.85 -24.13
CA GLY A 85 -3.36 -14.35 -23.42
C GLY A 85 -3.08 -15.42 -22.36
N ARG A 86 -1.80 -15.74 -22.09
CA ARG A 86 -1.36 -16.78 -21.15
C ARG A 86 -1.28 -16.24 -19.72
N ARG A 87 -2.45 -15.89 -19.16
CA ARG A 87 -2.57 -15.25 -17.84
C ARG A 87 -2.01 -16.09 -16.70
N ASP A 88 -2.29 -17.39 -16.67
CA ASP A 88 -1.80 -18.28 -15.60
C ASP A 88 -0.27 -18.33 -15.57
N ARG A 89 0.35 -18.36 -16.76
CA ARG A 89 1.82 -18.28 -16.91
C ARG A 89 2.39 -16.95 -16.46
N ALA A 90 1.67 -15.85 -16.68
CA ALA A 90 2.09 -14.54 -16.18
C ALA A 90 2.02 -14.48 -14.64
N ALA A 91 1.00 -15.12 -14.04
CA ALA A 91 0.81 -15.16 -12.60
C ALA A 91 1.92 -15.96 -11.88
N GLU A 92 2.53 -16.96 -12.53
CA GLU A 92 3.69 -17.71 -11.99
C GLU A 92 4.90 -16.80 -11.65
N TYR A 93 4.99 -15.61 -12.25
CA TYR A 93 6.07 -14.66 -12.00
C TYR A 93 5.74 -13.62 -10.92
N LEU A 94 4.50 -13.59 -10.39
CA LEU A 94 4.15 -12.70 -9.29
C LEU A 94 4.95 -13.09 -8.03
N PRO A 95 5.35 -12.10 -7.21
CA PRO A 95 5.93 -12.39 -5.91
C PRO A 95 4.92 -13.15 -5.04
N GLN A 96 5.41 -14.09 -4.24
CA GLN A 96 4.57 -14.75 -3.25
C GLN A 96 4.28 -13.78 -2.10
N GLU A 97 3.03 -13.36 -2.02
CA GLU A 97 2.56 -12.54 -0.90
C GLU A 97 2.38 -13.39 0.35
N ARG A 98 2.72 -12.81 1.50
CA ARG A 98 2.51 -13.42 2.82
C ARG A 98 1.81 -12.41 3.71
N PRO A 99 0.84 -12.82 4.54
CA PRO A 99 0.28 -11.95 5.55
C PRO A 99 1.38 -11.35 6.41
N TYR A 100 1.33 -10.04 6.62
CA TYR A 100 2.20 -9.37 7.57
C TYR A 100 1.50 -9.32 8.92
N ASP A 101 2.07 -9.99 9.92
CA ASP A 101 1.52 -10.02 11.29
C ASP A 101 1.63 -8.63 11.92
N LEU A 102 0.53 -7.89 11.85
CA LEU A 102 0.48 -6.51 12.31
C LEU A 102 0.13 -6.46 13.81
N PRO A 103 0.90 -5.72 14.62
CA PRO A 103 0.55 -5.48 16.02
C PRO A 103 -0.86 -4.91 16.16
N ALA A 104 -1.61 -5.40 17.15
CA ALA A 104 -3.05 -5.13 17.29
C ALA A 104 -3.38 -3.64 17.48
N ASP A 105 -2.49 -2.88 18.08
CA ASP A 105 -2.60 -1.43 18.25
C ASP A 105 -2.44 -0.67 16.91
N ILE A 106 -1.51 -1.09 16.07
CA ILE A 106 -1.33 -0.54 14.71
C ILE A 106 -2.51 -0.93 13.82
N ALA A 107 -2.92 -2.20 13.85
CA ALA A 107 -4.09 -2.70 13.12
C ALA A 107 -5.34 -1.87 13.42
N ARG A 108 -5.65 -1.65 14.71
CA ARG A 108 -6.77 -0.81 15.14
C ARG A 108 -6.71 0.61 14.61
N ARG A 109 -5.53 1.17 14.36
CA ARG A 109 -5.36 2.52 13.83
C ARG A 109 -5.54 2.59 12.31
N LEU A 110 -5.15 1.54 11.58
CA LEU A 110 -5.29 1.46 10.13
C LEU A 110 -6.71 1.12 9.70
N TYR A 111 -7.43 0.26 10.43
CA TYR A 111 -8.80 -0.14 10.12
C TYR A 111 -9.89 0.82 10.63
N ARG A 112 -9.52 1.98 11.18
CA ARG A 112 -10.46 2.99 11.69
C ARG A 112 -10.77 4.10 10.68
N VAL A 113 -10.41 3.90 9.41
CA VAL A 113 -10.64 4.85 8.30
C VAL A 113 -11.98 4.59 7.64
#